data_AF-A0A932ZB09-F1
#
_entry.id   AF-A0A932ZB09-F1
#
_cell.length_a   1.000
_cell.length_b   1.000
_cell.length_c   1.000
_cell.angle_alpha   90.00
_cell.angle_beta   90.00
_cell.angle_gamma   90.00
#
_symmetry.space_group_name_H-M   'P 1'
#
loop_
_entity.id
_entity.type
_entity.pdbx_description
1 polymer ?
#
loop_
_entity_poly.entity_id
_entity_poly.type
_entity_poly.pdbx_seq_one_letter_code
_entity_poly.pdbx_strand_id
1 'polypeptide(L)'
;MPEVRKSVLVEFSPEQMFALVDAVERYPEFLPWCGGSSVSYRDEHTTRATIQINYRGIKQSFTTENAKEPAHAMWVKLVQGPFKTLDGDWRFIPLGDRGCKIEFRLHYEFSSRILEKLVGPVFNYIANTLVDAFVRRAESVYGPR
;
A
#
# COMPACT_ATOMS: atom_id res chain seq x y z
N MET A 1 -19.42 1.00 3.78
CA MET A 1 -18.17 0.68 3.06
C MET A 1 -17.08 0.55 4.10
N PRO A 2 -16.29 -0.54 4.11
CA PRO A 2 -15.12 -0.64 4.98
C PRO A 2 -14.16 0.52 4.72
N GLU A 3 -13.77 1.21 5.78
CA GLU A 3 -12.71 2.20 5.77
C GLU A 3 -11.64 1.75 6.75
N VAL A 4 -10.39 1.71 6.30
CA VAL A 4 -9.24 1.52 7.18
C VAL A 4 -8.52 2.85 7.31
N ARG A 5 -8.29 3.27 8.55
CA ARG A 5 -7.46 4.41 8.90
C ARG A 5 -6.33 3.96 9.80
N LYS A 6 -5.10 4.30 9.44
CA LYS A 6 -3.93 4.10 10.28
C LYS A 6 -3.12 5.40 10.37
N SER A 7 -2.55 5.62 11.54
CA SER A 7 -1.63 6.71 11.82
C SER A 7 -0.49 6.17 12.66
N VAL A 8 0.75 6.33 12.20
CA VAL A 8 1.94 5.87 12.92
C VAL A 8 3.03 6.94 12.88
N LEU A 9 3.79 7.09 13.97
CA LEU A 9 5.00 7.91 14.01
C LEU A 9 6.20 6.98 13.76
N VAL A 10 7.10 7.39 12.88
CA VAL A 10 8.31 6.63 12.56
C VAL A 10 9.53 7.54 12.58
N GLU A 11 10.69 6.98 12.91
CA GLU A 11 11.99 7.67 12.91
C GLU A 11 12.69 7.61 11.54
N PHE A 12 11.88 7.63 10.49
CA PHE A 12 12.33 7.69 9.10
C PHE A 12 11.74 8.95 8.46
N SER A 13 12.51 9.55 7.58
CA SER A 13 12.08 10.76 6.86
C SER A 13 10.89 10.47 5.92
N PRO A 14 10.09 11.49 5.59
CA PRO A 14 9.03 11.36 4.58
C PRO A 14 9.52 10.78 3.26
N GLU A 15 10.71 11.18 2.81
CA GLU A 15 11.37 10.72 1.58
C GLU A 15 11.64 9.21 1.62
N GLN A 16 12.18 8.73 2.74
CA GLN A 16 12.47 7.31 2.96
C GLN A 16 11.18 6.47 2.91
N MET A 17 10.15 6.91 3.64
CA MET A 17 8.90 6.15 3.69
C MET A 17 8.14 6.19 2.37
N PHE A 18 8.12 7.35 1.70
CA PHE A 18 7.54 7.50 0.37
C PHE A 18 8.22 6.58 -0.64
N ALA A 19 9.55 6.52 -0.66
CA ALA A 19 10.30 5.70 -1.60
C ALA A 19 9.97 4.21 -1.46
N LEU A 20 9.73 3.72 -0.24
CA LEU A 20 9.30 2.34 -0.02
C LEU A 20 7.89 2.08 -0.57
N VAL A 21 6.95 3.01 -0.35
CA VAL A 21 5.57 2.90 -0.84
C VAL A 21 5.50 3.05 -2.37
N ASP A 22 6.33 3.89 -2.98
CA ASP A 22 6.32 4.03 -4.44
C ASP A 22 6.98 2.83 -5.15
N ALA A 23 7.91 2.12 -4.50
CA ALA A 23 8.63 0.96 -5.05
C ALA A 23 7.81 -0.35 -5.04
N VAL A 24 6.65 -0.34 -5.70
CA VAL A 24 5.68 -1.46 -5.74
C VAL A 24 6.30 -2.79 -6.22
N GLU A 25 7.27 -2.76 -7.13
CA GLU A 25 8.03 -3.92 -7.61
C GLU A 25 8.76 -4.68 -6.50
N ARG A 26 9.04 -4.03 -5.36
CA ARG A 26 9.74 -4.63 -4.21
C ARG A 26 8.80 -5.20 -3.16
N TYR A 27 7.50 -5.04 -3.31
CA TYR A 27 6.51 -5.53 -2.35
C TYR A 27 6.62 -7.05 -2.07
N PRO A 28 6.90 -7.93 -3.05
CA PRO A 28 7.11 -9.35 -2.79
C PRO A 28 8.26 -9.66 -1.82
N GLU A 29 9.23 -8.74 -1.66
CA GLU A 29 10.37 -8.95 -0.76
C GLU A 29 9.98 -8.91 0.72
N PHE A 30 8.85 -8.29 1.08
CA PHE A 30 8.51 -8.07 2.50
C PHE A 30 7.01 -8.16 2.84
N LEU A 31 6.11 -8.24 1.85
CA LEU A 31 4.67 -8.45 2.08
C LEU A 31 4.34 -9.94 1.98
N PRO A 32 4.04 -10.65 3.09
CA PRO A 32 3.91 -12.11 3.11
C PRO A 32 2.78 -12.68 2.24
N TRP A 33 1.80 -11.85 1.89
CA TRP A 33 0.64 -12.18 1.08
C TRP A 33 0.82 -11.78 -0.39
N CYS A 34 1.92 -11.09 -0.74
CA CYS A 34 2.20 -10.64 -2.08
C CYS A 34 2.83 -11.79 -2.88
N GLY A 35 2.06 -12.34 -3.83
CA GLY A 35 2.52 -13.39 -4.73
C GLY A 35 3.37 -12.87 -5.90
N GLY A 36 3.49 -11.56 -6.05
CA GLY A 36 4.18 -10.89 -7.15
C GLY A 36 3.64 -9.46 -7.34
N SER A 37 4.43 -8.64 -8.02
CA SER A 37 3.99 -7.30 -8.45
C SER A 37 4.65 -6.91 -9.76
N SER A 38 4.06 -5.94 -10.46
CA SER A 38 4.61 -5.38 -11.69
C SER A 38 4.23 -3.91 -11.81
N VAL A 39 5.12 -3.11 -12.39
CA VAL A 39 4.89 -1.68 -12.66
C VAL A 39 4.74 -1.52 -14.17
N SER A 40 3.56 -1.11 -14.62
CA SER A 40 3.28 -0.86 -16.04
C SER A 40 3.63 0.56 -16.47
N TYR A 41 3.67 1.50 -15.51
CA TYR A 41 4.00 2.91 -15.75
C TYR A 41 4.53 3.57 -14.48
N ARG A 42 5.55 4.41 -14.60
CA ARG A 42 6.02 5.28 -13.53
C ARG A 42 6.66 6.54 -14.12
N ASP A 43 6.25 7.70 -13.62
CA ASP A 43 6.94 8.98 -13.79
C ASP A 43 7.04 9.70 -12.43
N GLU A 44 7.28 11.02 -12.42
CA GLU A 44 7.37 11.83 -11.20
C GLU A 44 6.02 12.01 -10.48
N HIS A 45 4.90 11.94 -11.21
CA HIS A 45 3.57 12.29 -10.71
C HIS A 45 2.62 11.10 -10.59
N THR A 46 2.94 9.96 -11.19
CA THR A 46 2.05 8.79 -11.27
C THR A 46 2.84 7.49 -11.26
N THR A 47 2.33 6.48 -10.54
CA THR A 47 2.76 5.08 -10.62
C THR A 47 1.55 4.19 -10.89
N ARG A 48 1.57 3.43 -12.00
CA ARG A 48 0.56 2.40 -12.28
C ARG A 48 1.17 1.01 -12.11
N ALA A 49 0.61 0.24 -11.18
CA ALA A 49 1.17 -1.06 -10.81
C ALA A 49 0.09 -2.09 -10.50
N THR A 50 0.43 -3.35 -10.71
CA THR A 50 -0.39 -4.52 -10.37
C THR A 50 0.23 -5.27 -9.21
N ILE A 51 -0.59 -5.58 -8.20
CA ILE A 51 -0.22 -6.40 -7.05
C ILE A 51 -0.99 -7.72 -7.13
N GLN A 52 -0.26 -8.83 -7.01
CA GLN A 52 -0.83 -10.18 -6.94
C GLN A 52 -0.94 -10.60 -5.48
N ILE A 53 -2.14 -10.96 -5.06
CA ILE A 53 -2.43 -11.58 -3.77
C ILE A 53 -2.27 -13.09 -3.95
N ASN A 54 -1.44 -13.70 -3.10
CA ASN A 54 -1.33 -15.15 -2.97
C ASN A 54 -1.32 -15.51 -1.48
N TYR A 55 -2.48 -15.86 -0.94
CA TYR A 55 -2.63 -16.14 0.49
C TYR A 55 -3.57 -17.31 0.70
N ARG A 56 -3.07 -18.39 1.34
CA ARG A 56 -3.84 -19.59 1.70
C ARG A 56 -4.68 -20.16 0.55
N GLY A 57 -4.11 -20.23 -0.66
CA GLY A 57 -4.79 -20.77 -1.85
C GLY A 57 -5.66 -19.75 -2.61
N ILE A 58 -5.91 -18.57 -2.05
CA ILE A 58 -6.57 -17.48 -2.78
C ILE A 58 -5.53 -16.78 -3.64
N LYS A 59 -5.76 -16.77 -4.95
CA LYS A 59 -4.95 -16.05 -5.94
C LYS A 59 -5.81 -15.02 -6.63
N GLN A 60 -5.49 -13.74 -6.44
CA GLN A 60 -6.17 -12.62 -7.11
C GLN A 60 -5.16 -11.54 -7.43
N SER A 61 -5.54 -10.56 -8.26
CA SER A 61 -4.73 -9.38 -8.49
C SER A 61 -5.58 -8.13 -8.61
N PHE A 62 -4.96 -6.99 -8.35
CA PHE A 62 -5.55 -5.69 -8.61
C PHE A 62 -4.48 -4.73 -9.09
N THR A 63 -4.89 -3.83 -9.97
CA THR A 63 -4.06 -2.79 -10.57
C THR A 63 -4.56 -1.44 -10.06
N THR A 64 -3.64 -0.61 -9.61
CA THR A 64 -3.93 0.78 -9.22
C THR A 64 -3.13 1.76 -10.05
N GLU A 65 -3.67 2.96 -10.20
CA GLU A 65 -2.97 4.14 -10.67
C GLU A 65 -2.87 5.13 -9.53
N ASN A 66 -1.64 5.43 -9.15
CA ASN A 66 -1.34 6.18 -7.95
C ASN A 66 -0.79 7.54 -8.34
N ALA A 67 -1.59 8.59 -8.24
CA ALA A 67 -1.08 9.96 -8.33
C ALA A 67 -0.20 10.24 -7.10
N LYS A 68 0.89 11.00 -7.25
CA LYS A 68 1.85 11.20 -6.16
C LYS A 68 2.50 12.58 -6.17
N GLU A 69 2.75 13.05 -4.96
CA GLU A 69 3.62 14.18 -4.63
C GLU A 69 4.77 13.62 -3.80
N PRO A 70 5.97 13.46 -4.39
CA PRO A 70 7.12 12.86 -3.71
C PRO A 70 7.35 13.44 -2.32
N ALA A 71 7.59 12.55 -1.35
CA ALA A 71 7.77 12.85 0.08
C ALA A 71 6.56 13.46 0.82
N HIS A 72 5.42 13.71 0.15
CA HIS A 72 4.25 14.34 0.78
C HIS A 72 3.02 13.44 0.77
N ALA A 73 2.63 12.94 -0.41
CA ALA A 73 1.37 12.22 -0.56
C ALA A 73 1.34 11.25 -1.75
N MET A 74 0.47 10.25 -1.66
CA MET A 74 0.13 9.37 -2.77
C MET A 74 -1.35 9.01 -2.70
N TRP A 75 -2.10 9.18 -3.79
CA TRP A 75 -3.51 8.83 -3.91
C TRP A 75 -3.66 7.56 -4.73
N VAL A 76 -4.19 6.51 -4.10
CA VAL A 76 -4.42 5.22 -4.72
C VAL A 76 -5.78 5.21 -5.39
N LYS A 77 -5.85 4.77 -6.65
CA LYS A 77 -7.11 4.60 -7.36
C LYS A 77 -7.13 3.27 -8.13
N LEU A 78 -8.23 2.53 -8.01
CA LEU A 78 -8.45 1.29 -8.75
C LEU A 78 -8.46 1.54 -10.26
N VAL A 79 -7.74 0.70 -10.99
CA VAL A 79 -7.84 0.55 -12.45
C VAL A 79 -8.56 -0.74 -12.80
N GLN A 80 -8.17 -1.85 -12.15
CA GLN A 80 -8.74 -3.18 -12.41
C GLN A 80 -8.59 -4.07 -11.16
N GLY A 81 -9.54 -4.98 -10.93
CA GLY A 81 -9.42 -5.98 -9.85
C GLY A 81 -10.77 -6.55 -9.43
N PRO A 82 -10.82 -7.35 -8.33
CA PRO A 82 -12.05 -7.91 -7.79
C PRO A 82 -12.92 -6.89 -7.01
N PHE A 83 -12.58 -5.60 -7.13
CA PHE A 83 -13.22 -4.51 -6.43
C PHE A 83 -14.12 -3.73 -7.37
N LYS A 84 -15.26 -3.25 -6.85
CA LYS A 84 -16.06 -2.21 -7.48
C LYS A 84 -15.42 -0.83 -7.24
N THR A 85 -14.91 -0.61 -6.03
CA THR A 85 -14.09 0.56 -5.69
C THR A 85 -12.91 0.14 -4.84
N LEU A 86 -11.76 0.77 -5.08
CA LEU A 86 -10.61 0.75 -4.19
C LEU A 86 -9.93 2.10 -4.37
N ASP A 87 -9.91 2.88 -3.30
CA ASP A 87 -9.30 4.20 -3.27
C ASP A 87 -8.67 4.43 -1.90
N GLY A 88 -7.68 5.31 -1.84
CA GLY A 88 -7.02 5.60 -0.59
C GLY A 88 -5.97 6.66 -0.74
N ASP A 89 -5.35 7.03 0.36
CA ASP A 89 -4.22 7.93 0.34
C ASP A 89 -3.20 7.62 1.43
N TRP A 90 -1.95 7.88 1.08
CA TRP A 90 -0.83 7.97 1.98
C TRP A 90 -0.49 9.45 2.15
N ARG A 91 -0.20 9.86 3.39
CA ARG A 91 0.38 11.15 3.71
C ARG A 91 1.60 10.96 4.59
N PHE A 92 2.66 11.68 4.27
CA PHE A 92 3.92 11.66 4.99
C PHE A 92 4.16 13.05 5.56
N ILE A 93 3.95 13.21 6.86
CA ILE A 93 4.00 14.51 7.54
C ILE A 93 5.31 14.57 8.32
N PRO A 94 6.23 15.50 8.01
CA PRO A 94 7.51 15.59 8.70
C PRO A 94 7.34 15.88 10.20
N LEU A 95 8.18 15.23 11.02
CA LEU A 95 8.29 15.44 12.46
C LEU A 95 9.75 15.77 12.79
N GLY A 96 10.07 17.05 12.75
CA GLY A 96 11.46 17.52 12.84
C GLY A 96 12.32 17.00 11.69
N ASP A 97 13.61 16.79 11.94
CA ASP A 97 14.59 16.53 10.88
C ASP A 97 14.71 15.05 10.50
N ARG A 98 14.19 14.11 11.30
CA ARG A 98 14.49 12.67 11.16
C ARG A 98 13.30 11.73 11.23
N GLY A 99 12.11 12.22 11.56
CA GLY A 99 10.91 11.38 11.66
C GLY A 99 9.78 11.88 10.77
N CYS A 100 8.77 11.04 10.59
CA CYS A 100 7.52 11.43 9.97
C CYS A 100 6.33 10.71 10.61
N LYS A 101 5.16 11.36 10.57
CA LYS A 101 3.88 10.72 10.77
C LYS A 101 3.38 10.20 9.42
N ILE A 102 3.07 8.91 9.35
CA ILE A 102 2.39 8.32 8.21
C ILE A 102 0.90 8.26 8.53
N GLU A 103 0.08 8.86 7.67
CA GLU A 103 -1.37 8.65 7.67
C GLU A 103 -1.75 7.83 6.45
N PHE A 104 -2.47 6.74 6.67
CA PHE A 104 -2.95 5.84 5.62
C PHE A 104 -4.46 5.72 5.72
N ARG A 105 -5.14 5.92 4.59
CA ARG A 105 -6.57 5.68 4.42
C ARG A 105 -6.80 4.76 3.25
N LEU A 106 -7.74 3.83 3.40
CA LEU A 106 -8.15 2.93 2.33
C LEU A 106 -9.64 2.64 2.44
N HIS A 107 -10.35 2.86 1.34
CA HIS A 107 -11.71 2.44 1.10
C HIS A 107 -11.73 1.33 0.06
N TYR A 108 -12.59 0.35 0.25
CA TYR A 108 -12.82 -0.67 -0.76
C TYR A 108 -14.24 -1.21 -0.72
N GLU A 109 -14.73 -1.62 -1.88
CA GLU A 109 -15.99 -2.34 -2.07
C GLU A 109 -15.73 -3.47 -3.06
N PHE A 110 -16.11 -4.71 -2.72
CA PHE A 110 -16.00 -5.84 -3.65
C PHE A 110 -17.08 -5.77 -4.74
N SER A 111 -16.77 -6.27 -5.93
CA SER A 111 -17.73 -6.27 -7.05
C SER A 111 -18.88 -7.28 -6.89
N SER A 112 -18.74 -8.25 -5.98
CA SER A 112 -19.84 -9.16 -5.60
C SER A 112 -19.68 -9.70 -4.17
N ARG A 113 -20.80 -10.11 -3.56
CA ARG A 113 -20.81 -10.76 -2.23
C ARG A 113 -20.02 -12.08 -2.19
N ILE A 114 -19.92 -12.79 -3.31
CA ILE A 114 -19.15 -14.04 -3.39
C ILE A 114 -17.65 -13.73 -3.32
N LEU A 115 -17.19 -12.73 -4.08
CA LEU A 115 -15.81 -12.26 -4.02
C LEU A 115 -15.46 -11.70 -2.64
N GLU A 116 -16.37 -10.97 -2.00
CA GLU A 116 -16.19 -10.50 -0.63
C GLU A 116 -15.98 -11.65 0.36
N LYS A 117 -16.76 -12.72 0.28
CA LYS A 117 -16.56 -13.89 1.17
C LYS A 117 -15.25 -14.63 0.90
N LEU A 118 -14.83 -14.70 -0.37
CA LEU A 118 -13.59 -15.40 -0.76
C LEU A 118 -12.34 -14.58 -0.41
N VAL A 119 -12.33 -13.28 -0.72
CA VAL A 119 -11.14 -12.41 -0.69
C VAL A 119 -11.16 -11.44 0.50
N GLY A 120 -12.33 -11.16 1.08
CA GLY A 120 -12.50 -10.23 2.19
C GLY A 120 -11.61 -10.51 3.40
N PRO A 121 -11.47 -11.76 3.89
CA PRO A 121 -10.60 -12.06 5.02
C PRO A 121 -9.13 -11.72 4.78
N VAL A 122 -8.59 -12.05 3.61
CA VAL A 122 -7.21 -11.69 3.25
C VAL A 122 -7.08 -10.19 3.06
N PHE A 123 -8.02 -9.53 2.38
CA PHE A 123 -7.91 -8.09 2.14
C PHE A 123 -8.03 -7.26 3.42
N ASN A 124 -8.87 -7.69 4.36
CA ASN A 124 -8.95 -7.09 5.69
C ASN A 124 -7.61 -7.24 6.45
N TYR A 125 -6.96 -8.41 6.36
CA TYR A 125 -5.62 -8.59 6.90
C TYR A 125 -4.59 -7.68 6.22
N ILE A 126 -4.62 -7.57 4.88
CA ILE A 126 -3.74 -6.67 4.11
C ILE A 126 -3.90 -5.23 4.60
N ALA A 127 -5.12 -4.70 4.59
CA ALA A 127 -5.38 -3.31 4.95
C ALA A 127 -4.95 -2.99 6.40
N ASN A 128 -5.11 -3.95 7.32
CA ASN A 128 -4.71 -3.79 8.72
C ASN A 128 -3.24 -4.09 9.02
N THR A 129 -2.43 -4.58 8.08
CA THR A 129 -1.01 -4.89 8.33
C THR A 129 -0.05 -4.13 7.42
N LEU A 130 -0.58 -3.45 6.39
CA LEU A 130 0.22 -2.80 5.35
C LEU A 130 1.22 -1.80 5.91
N VAL A 131 0.75 -0.82 6.70
CA VAL A 131 1.61 0.20 7.31
C VAL A 131 2.73 -0.42 8.15
N ASP A 132 2.41 -1.40 9.00
CA ASP A 132 3.38 -2.03 9.90
C ASP A 132 4.44 -2.83 9.11
N ALA A 133 4.08 -3.35 7.93
CA ALA A 133 5.04 -3.99 7.05
C ALA A 133 6.01 -2.97 6.43
N PHE A 134 5.55 -1.76 6.08
CA PHE A 134 6.42 -0.68 5.63
C PHE A 134 7.36 -0.17 6.72
N VAL A 135 6.89 -0.05 7.96
CA VAL A 135 7.76 0.34 9.08
C VAL A 135 8.90 -0.66 9.26
N ARG A 136 8.58 -1.96 9.32
CA ARG A 136 9.60 -3.03 9.39
C ARG A 136 10.52 -3.04 8.17
N ARG A 137 9.99 -2.72 7.00
CA ARG A 137 10.78 -2.61 5.79
C ARG A 137 11.77 -1.46 5.86
N ALA A 138 11.40 -0.33 6.43
CA ALA A 138 12.28 0.80 6.63
C ALA A 138 13.47 0.45 7.52
N GLU A 139 13.23 -0.25 8.63
CA GLU A 139 14.31 -0.77 9.50
C GLU A 139 15.27 -1.70 8.74
N SER A 140 14.74 -2.59 7.89
CA SER A 140 15.55 -3.50 7.08
C SER A 140 16.37 -2.80 5.99
N VAL A 141 15.91 -1.67 5.45
CA VAL A 141 16.55 -0.99 4.32
C VAL A 141 17.49 0.12 4.77
N TYR A 142 17.10 0.87 5.80
CA TYR A 142 17.82 2.05 6.28
C TYR A 142 18.57 1.81 7.60
N GLY A 143 18.43 0.63 8.19
CA GLY A 143 18.99 0.27 9.48
C GLY A 143 18.08 0.65 10.65
N PRO A 144 18.34 0.09 11.85
CA PRO A 144 17.67 0.51 13.07
C PRO A 144 18.03 1.97 13.37
N ARG A 145 17.04 2.72 13.87
CA ARG A 145 17.21 4.09 14.36
C ARG A 145 17.30 4.08 15.87
#